data_AF-A0A929PW72-F1
#
_entry.id   AF-A0A929PW72-F1
#
_cell.length_a   1.000
_cell.length_b   1.000
_cell.length_c   1.000
_cell.angle_alpha   90.00
_cell.angle_beta   90.00
_cell.angle_gamma   90.00
#
_symmetry.space_group_name_H-M   'P 1'
#
loop_
_entity.id
_entity.type
_entity.pdbx_description
1 polymer ?
#
loop_
_entity_poly.entity_id
_entity_poly.type
_entity_poly.pdbx_seq_one_letter_code
_entity_poly.pdbx_strand_id
1 'polypeptide(L)' 'MKVLLDIKDAKAASLMEVLNGLSYVKVKTISEEKAQLIAEIKEAVDNLKQVKEGRLKTRSARALLDEL' A
#
# COMPACT_ATOMS: atom_id res chain seq x y z
N MET A 1 4.76 -4.61 13.30
CA MET A 1 3.69 -4.08 12.43
C MET A 1 4.32 -3.14 11.40
N LYS A 2 3.81 -3.06 10.17
CA LYS A 2 4.34 -2.14 9.14
C LYS A 2 3.23 -1.17 8.73
N VAL A 3 3.56 0.12 8.66
CA VAL A 3 2.61 1.19 8.35
C VAL A 3 3.21 2.03 7.22
N LEU A 4 2.38 2.38 6.25
CA LEU A 4 2.72 3.32 5.18
C LEU A 4 2.07 4.67 5.54
N LEU A 5 2.84 5.74 5.50
CA LEU A 5 2.41 7.08 5.89
C LEU A 5 2.47 7.97 4.66
N ASP A 6 1.36 8.60 4.33
CA ASP A 6 1.29 9.68 3.34
C ASP A 6 1.34 11.02 4.09
N ILE A 7 2.39 11.79 3.86
CA ILE A 7 2.71 12.99 4.62
C ILE A 7 3.02 14.10 3.63
N LYS A 8 2.43 15.28 3.83
CA LYS A 8 2.78 16.46 3.06
C LYS A 8 4.26 16.82 3.28
N ASP A 9 5.01 17.07 2.21
CA ASP A 9 6.44 17.39 2.25
C ASP A 9 6.80 18.47 3.27
N ALA A 10 5.99 19.53 3.34
CA ALA A 10 6.18 20.64 4.28
C ALA A 10 6.21 20.22 5.76
N LYS A 11 5.65 19.05 6.10
CA LYS A 11 5.63 18.50 7.46
C LYS A 11 6.46 17.21 7.61
N ALA A 12 6.92 16.64 6.50
CA ALA A 12 7.66 15.38 6.50
C ALA A 12 8.93 15.46 7.36
N ALA A 13 9.70 16.54 7.22
CA ALA A 13 10.93 16.75 8.00
C ALA A 13 10.68 16.68 9.52
N SER A 14 9.67 17.40 10.01
CA SER A 14 9.32 17.43 11.44
C SER A 14 8.89 16.07 11.98
N LEU A 15 8.14 15.28 11.20
CA LEU A 15 7.70 13.95 11.64
C LEU A 15 8.87 12.94 11.61
N MET A 16 9.77 13.06 10.62
CA MET A 16 10.94 12.19 10.51
C MET A 16 11.89 12.35 11.70
N GLU A 17 12.07 13.57 12.22
CA GLU A 17 12.85 13.81 13.44
C GLU A 17 12.27 13.07 14.65
N VAL A 18 10.95 13.13 14.83
CA VAL A 18 10.26 12.40 15.90
C VAL A 18 10.44 10.90 15.73
N LEU A 19 10.23 10.37 14.52
CA LEU A 19 10.35 8.94 14.25
C LEU A 19 11.78 8.42 14.43
N ASN A 20 12.79 9.22 14.08
CA ASN A 20 14.20 8.89 14.28
C ASN A 20 14.60 8.88 15.77
N GLY A 21 13.91 9.65 16.61
CA GLY A 21 14.09 9.61 18.07
C GLY A 21 13.55 8.35 18.73
N LEU A 22 12.71 7.57 18.04
CA LEU A 22 12.12 6.34 18.56
C LEU A 22 13.00 5.13 18.20
N SER A 23 13.79 4.64 19.15
CA SER A 23 14.73 3.51 18.95
C SER A 23 14.08 2.19 18.51
N TYR A 24 12.77 2.04 18.73
CA TYR A 24 11.98 0.87 18.34
C TYR A 24 11.36 0.99 16.93
N VAL A 25 11.53 2.13 16.25
CA VAL A 25 11.01 2.37 14.90
C VAL A 25 12.16 2.36 13.90
N LYS A 26 11.99 1.61 12.81
CA LYS A 26 12.90 1.68 11.66
C LYS A 26 12.22 2.43 10.53
N VAL A 27 12.76 3.59 10.19
CA VAL A 27 12.24 4.43 9.12
C VAL A 27 12.98 4.11 7.82
N LYS A 28 12.22 3.96 6.74
CA LYS A 28 12.76 3.85 5.39
C LYS A 28 11.93 4.75 4.48
N THR A 29 12.58 5.69 3.81
CA THR A 29 11.95 6.45 2.74
C THR A 29 11.82 5.56 1.51
N ILE A 30 10.73 5.72 0.79
CA ILE A 30 10.46 5.03 -0.47
C ILE A 30 10.05 6.10 -1.48
N SER A 31 10.32 5.87 -2.77
CA SER A 31 9.81 6.74 -3.82
C SER A 31 8.29 6.62 -3.91
N GLU A 32 7.65 7.67 -4.44
CA GLU A 32 6.20 7.71 -4.67
C GLU A 32 5.74 6.53 -5.53
N GLU A 33 6.45 6.24 -6.62
CA GLU A 33 6.21 5.08 -7.50
C GLU A 33 6.23 3.75 -6.73
N LYS A 34 7.18 3.57 -5.80
CA LYS A 34 7.25 2.36 -4.97
C LYS A 34 6.13 2.31 -3.94
N ALA A 35 5.71 3.46 -3.39
CA ALA A 35 4.60 3.53 -2.45
C ALA A 35 3.29 3.11 -3.14
N GLN A 36 3.05 3.65 -4.34
CA GLN A 36 1.89 3.30 -5.17
C GLN A 36 1.90 1.81 -5.53
N LEU A 37 3.02 1.28 -6.03
CA LEU A 37 3.14 -0.14 -6.36
C LEU A 37 2.83 -1.06 -5.17
N ILE A 38 3.31 -0.71 -3.97
CA ILE A 38 3.04 -1.48 -2.76
C ILE A 38 1.54 -1.44 -2.41
N ALA A 39 0.90 -0.29 -2.54
CA ALA A 39 -0.53 -0.13 -2.27
C ALA A 39 -1.37 -0.97 -3.24
N GLU A 40 -1.10 -0.88 -4.55
CA GLU A 40 -1.80 -1.63 -5.60
C GLU A 40 -1.63 -3.14 -5.43
N ILE A 41 -0.41 -3.62 -5.15
CA ILE A 41 -0.16 -5.05 -4.91
C ILE A 41 -0.90 -5.53 -3.66
N LYS A 42 -0.89 -4.74 -2.58
CA LYS A 42 -1.58 -5.10 -1.35
C LYS A 42 -3.09 -5.21 -1.59
N GLU A 43 -3.67 -4.26 -2.31
CA GLU A 43 -5.08 -4.29 -2.70
C GLU A 43 -5.39 -5.54 -3.54
N ALA A 44 -4.57 -5.85 -4.53
CA ALA A 44 -4.73 -7.05 -5.35
C ALA A 44 -4.71 -8.35 -4.51
N VAL A 45 -3.78 -8.44 -3.55
CA VAL A 45 -3.69 -9.58 -2.64
C VAL A 45 -4.91 -9.67 -1.72
N ASP A 46 -5.39 -8.56 -1.19
CA ASP A 46 -6.59 -8.52 -0.34
C ASP A 46 -7.84 -8.90 -1.14
N ASN A 47 -7.96 -8.45 -2.39
CA ASN A 47 -9.04 -8.86 -3.29
C ASN A 47 -9.00 -10.36 -3.58
N LEU A 48 -7.82 -10.94 -3.84
CA LEU A 48 -7.66 -12.39 -4.01
C LEU A 48 -8.01 -13.16 -2.73
N LYS A 49 -7.70 -12.61 -1.55
CA LYS A 49 -8.08 -13.23 -0.28
C LYS A 49 -9.59 -13.24 -0.10
N GLN A 50 -10.27 -12.14 -0.40
CA GLN A 50 -11.74 -12.07 -0.34
C GLN A 50 -12.42 -13.01 -1.35
N VAL A 51 -11.84 -13.19 -2.53
CA VAL A 51 -12.26 -14.21 -3.50
C VAL A 51 -12.13 -15.61 -2.90
N LYS A 52 -10.99 -15.94 -2.28
CA LYS A 52 -10.77 -17.24 -1.62
C LYS A 52 -11.74 -17.47 -0.46
N GLU A 53 -12.12 -16.42 0.26
CA GLU A 53 -13.13 -16.46 1.32
C GLU A 53 -14.57 -16.52 0.80
N GLY A 54 -14.78 -16.50 -0.53
CA GLY A 54 -16.11 -16.56 -1.16
C GLY A 54 -16.90 -15.24 -1.09
N ARG A 55 -16.27 -14.15 -0.66
CA ARG A 55 -16.90 -12.83 -0.46
C ARG A 55 -16.95 -11.99 -1.73
N LEU A 56 -15.98 -12.18 -2.63
CA LEU A 56 -15.90 -11.49 -3.92
C LEU A 56 -16.10 -12.48 -5.08
N LYS A 57 -16.91 -12.08 -6.06
CA LYS A 57 -17.07 -12.83 -7.31
C LYS A 57 -15.87 -12.59 -8.21
N THR A 58 -15.30 -13.66 -8.74
CA THR A 58 -14.26 -13.56 -9.77
C THR A 58 -14.91 -13.22 -11.11
N ARG A 59 -14.18 -12.48 -11.93
CA ARG A 59 -14.43 -12.38 -13.37
C ARG A 59 -13.23 -12.96 -14.11
N SER A 60 -13.46 -13.52 -15.29
CA SER A 60 -12.36 -14.04 -16.10
C SER A 60 -11.52 -12.87 -16.61
N ALA A 61 -10.22 -13.10 -16.83
CA ALA A 61 -9.35 -12.08 -17.40
C ALA A 61 -9.84 -11.62 -18.79
N ARG A 62 -10.44 -12.52 -19.57
CA ARG A 62 -11.07 -12.21 -20.85
C ARG A 62 -12.23 -11.23 -20.71
N ALA A 63 -13.15 -11.50 -19.78
CA ALA A 63 -14.28 -10.60 -19.52
C ALA A 63 -13.83 -9.21 -19.05
N LEU A 64 -12.72 -9.12 -18.30
CA LEU A 64 -12.15 -7.82 -17.92
C LEU A 64 -11.60 -7.06 -19.13
N LEU A 65 -10.91 -7.75 -20.04
CA LEU A 65 -10.33 -7.14 -21.24
C LEU A 65 -11.40 -6.65 -22.22
N ASP A 66 -12.54 -7.33 -22.28
CA ASP A 66 -13.65 -6.97 -23.17
C ASP A 66 -14.43 -5.72 -22.69
N GLU A 67 -14.19 -5.24 -21.46
CA GLU A 67 -14.85 -4.06 -20.86
C GLU A 67 -14.04 -2.74 -20.98
N LEU A 68 -12.79 -2.80 -21.43
CA LEU A 68 -11.89 -1.65 -21.59
C LEU A 68 -11.87 -1.13 -23.05
#